data_AF-A0A8T5M519-F1
#
_entry.id   AF-A0A8T5M519-F1
#
_cell.length_a   1.000
_cell.length_b   1.000
_cell.length_c   1.000
_cell.angle_alpha   90.00
_cell.angle_beta   90.00
_cell.angle_gamma   90.00
#
_symmetry.space_group_name_H-M   'P 1'
#
loop_
_entity.id
_entity.type
_entity.pdbx_description
1 polymer ?
#
loop_
_entity_poly.entity_id
_entity_poly.type
_entity_poly.pdbx_seq_one_letter_code
_entity_poly.pdbx_strand_id
1 'polypeptide(L)'
;IILTIALLVLSGCASKNQIEEPPEPTPEIVHESVDVEADLVDEEGNDFGDIDIHIEADVEMTTDCGDIACFEENFASCEQSTVTSKLTDDIIYYYEILGPKDNGCEVTSKFTANPNPEWVGKEMTCVYDNTLGFNDAIQDMSTCQGPLYTLMTGG
;
A
#
# COMPACT_ATOMS: atom_id res chain seq x y z
N ILE A 1 -19.39 3.96 79.17
CA ILE A 1 -18.29 3.31 78.43
C ILE A 1 -18.94 2.29 77.50
N ILE A 2 -19.26 2.70 76.26
CA ILE A 2 -19.81 1.82 75.22
C ILE A 2 -18.98 2.12 73.98
N LEU A 3 -18.19 1.14 73.55
CA LEU A 3 -17.34 1.21 72.37
C LEU A 3 -17.84 0.13 71.41
N THR A 4 -18.41 0.53 70.29
CA THR A 4 -18.73 -0.35 69.16
C THR A 4 -18.31 0.38 67.91
N ILE A 5 -17.14 0.02 67.37
CA ILE A 5 -16.64 0.55 66.10
C ILE A 5 -16.82 -0.55 65.07
N ALA A 6 -17.70 -0.29 64.11
CA ALA A 6 -18.03 -1.15 63.00
C ALA A 6 -16.88 -1.21 61.98
N LEU A 7 -16.58 -2.43 61.55
CA LEU A 7 -15.80 -2.74 60.36
C LEU A 7 -16.55 -2.23 59.11
N LEU A 8 -15.91 -1.39 58.31
CA LEU A 8 -16.36 -1.04 56.95
C LEU A 8 -15.38 -1.65 55.95
N VAL A 9 -15.89 -2.65 55.23
CA VAL A 9 -15.23 -3.39 54.15
C VAL A 9 -15.15 -2.47 52.93
N LEU A 10 -13.93 -2.07 52.54
CA LEU A 10 -13.65 -1.50 51.22
C LEU A 10 -13.34 -2.65 50.26
N SER A 11 -14.35 -3.07 49.50
CA SER A 11 -14.19 -3.94 48.34
C SER A 11 -14.87 -3.23 47.17
N GLY A 12 -14.11 -2.84 46.15
CA GLY A 12 -14.65 -2.09 45.03
C GLY A 12 -13.67 -1.87 43.89
N CYS A 13 -13.83 -2.71 42.85
CA CYS A 13 -13.54 -2.45 41.44
C CYS A 13 -12.08 -2.62 40.94
N ALA A 14 -11.68 -3.87 40.71
CA ALA A 14 -10.71 -4.19 39.66
C ALA A 14 -11.47 -4.32 38.32
N SER A 15 -11.54 -3.23 37.55
CA SER A 15 -12.10 -3.26 36.19
C SER A 15 -11.06 -3.89 35.26
N LYS A 16 -11.33 -5.12 34.78
CA LYS A 16 -10.52 -5.78 33.76
C LYS A 16 -10.84 -5.13 32.42
N ASN A 17 -10.01 -4.19 31.99
CA ASN A 17 -10.00 -3.69 30.61
C ASN A 17 -9.47 -4.84 29.73
N GLN A 18 -10.36 -5.52 29.01
CA GLN A 18 -9.95 -6.43 27.95
C GLN A 18 -9.66 -5.56 26.73
N ILE A 19 -8.38 -5.42 26.41
CA ILE A 19 -7.93 -4.90 25.12
C ILE A 19 -8.21 -6.04 24.14
N GLU A 20 -9.29 -5.94 23.37
CA GLU A 20 -9.50 -6.84 22.24
C GLU A 20 -8.40 -6.54 21.22
N GLU A 21 -7.60 -7.55 20.87
CA GLU A 21 -6.63 -7.42 19.78
C GLU A 21 -7.38 -7.03 18.51
N PRO A 22 -6.89 -6.04 17.75
CA PRO A 22 -7.50 -5.67 16.49
C PRO A 22 -7.55 -6.89 15.57
N PRO A 23 -8.63 -7.08 14.80
CA PRO A 23 -8.75 -8.19 13.88
C PRO A 23 -7.56 -8.19 12.92
N GLU A 24 -6.96 -9.37 12.68
CA GLU A 24 -5.89 -9.48 11.69
C GLU A 24 -6.44 -9.13 10.31
N PRO A 25 -5.72 -8.31 9.52
CA PRO A 25 -6.18 -7.95 8.18
C PRO A 25 -6.17 -9.19 7.29
N THR A 26 -7.30 -9.44 6.63
CA THR A 26 -7.45 -10.57 5.69
C THR A 26 -6.97 -10.15 4.31
N PRO A 27 -6.11 -10.94 3.64
CA PRO A 27 -5.67 -10.63 2.28
C PRO A 27 -6.83 -10.69 1.30
N GLU A 28 -6.91 -9.68 0.43
CA GLU A 28 -7.82 -9.59 -0.70
C GLU A 28 -7.07 -9.99 -1.98
N ILE A 29 -7.71 -10.76 -2.87
CA ILE A 29 -7.14 -11.08 -4.19
C ILE A 29 -7.76 -10.13 -5.21
N VAL A 30 -6.92 -9.28 -5.79
CA VAL A 30 -7.29 -8.37 -6.87
C VAL A 30 -6.88 -9.02 -8.19
N HIS A 31 -7.86 -9.24 -9.07
CA HIS A 31 -7.62 -9.71 -10.42
C HIS A 31 -7.37 -8.50 -11.32
N GLU A 32 -6.15 -8.37 -11.83
CA GLU A 32 -5.79 -7.34 -12.79
C GLU A 32 -5.59 -7.94 -14.18
N SER A 33 -6.15 -7.28 -15.19
CA SER A 33 -5.94 -7.61 -16.59
C SER A 33 -5.45 -6.39 -17.35
N VAL A 34 -4.38 -6.54 -18.13
CA VAL A 34 -3.85 -5.49 -19.01
C VAL A 34 -3.90 -5.98 -20.45
N ASP A 35 -4.55 -5.19 -21.30
CA ASP A 35 -4.59 -5.37 -22.75
C ASP A 35 -3.59 -4.40 -23.39
N VAL A 36 -2.65 -4.94 -24.18
CA VAL A 36 -1.69 -4.14 -24.95
C VAL A 36 -1.88 -4.42 -26.43
N GLU A 37 -2.33 -3.39 -27.16
CA GLU A 37 -2.36 -3.37 -28.61
C GLU A 37 -1.09 -2.68 -29.13
N ALA A 38 -0.37 -3.34 -30.04
CA ALA A 38 0.81 -2.78 -30.67
C ALA A 38 0.80 -3.00 -32.18
N ASP A 39 0.88 -1.90 -32.93
CA ASP A 39 1.06 -1.90 -34.38
C ASP A 39 2.50 -2.29 -34.71
N LEU A 40 2.68 -3.39 -35.46
CA LEU A 40 4.00 -3.81 -35.89
C LEU A 40 4.35 -3.18 -37.24
N VAL A 41 5.03 -2.03 -37.19
CA VAL A 41 5.63 -1.40 -38.37
C VAL A 41 7.15 -1.64 -38.39
N ASP A 42 7.70 -1.97 -39.57
CA ASP A 42 9.16 -2.01 -39.74
C ASP A 42 9.78 -0.61 -39.90
N GLU A 43 11.11 -0.55 -40.00
CA GLU A 43 11.86 0.69 -40.21
C GLU A 43 11.51 1.41 -41.52
N GLU A 44 10.91 0.71 -42.49
CA GLU A 44 10.48 1.23 -43.78
C GLU A 44 9.00 1.68 -43.76
N GLY A 45 8.29 1.44 -42.64
CA GLY A 45 6.88 1.76 -42.46
C GLY A 45 5.92 0.72 -43.06
N ASN A 46 6.39 -0.49 -43.37
CA ASN A 46 5.52 -1.58 -43.80
C ASN A 46 4.79 -2.17 -42.59
N ASP A 47 3.48 -2.38 -42.76
CA ASP A 47 2.59 -2.95 -41.75
C ASP A 47 2.66 -4.49 -41.75
N PHE A 48 3.02 -5.08 -40.62
CA PHE A 48 3.07 -6.53 -40.38
C PHE A 48 1.86 -7.05 -39.60
N GLY A 49 0.89 -6.19 -39.28
CA GLY A 49 -0.30 -6.48 -38.51
C GLY A 49 -0.18 -6.10 -37.04
N ASP A 50 -1.28 -6.38 -36.33
CA ASP A 50 -1.45 -6.00 -34.94
C ASP A 50 -1.14 -7.18 -34.03
N ILE A 51 -0.43 -6.92 -32.93
CA ILE A 51 -0.33 -7.87 -31.81
C ILE A 51 -1.26 -7.40 -30.70
N ASP A 52 -2.08 -8.33 -30.24
CA ASP A 52 -2.92 -8.20 -29.04
C ASP A 52 -2.35 -9.11 -27.94
N ILE A 53 -1.92 -8.49 -26.83
CA ILE A 53 -1.37 -9.18 -25.67
C ILE A 53 -2.32 -8.93 -24.49
N HIS A 54 -2.96 -10.01 -24.04
CA HIS A 54 -3.75 -10.04 -22.81
C HIS A 54 -2.93 -10.65 -21.67
N ILE A 55 -2.73 -9.90 -20.58
CA ILE A 55 -2.02 -10.35 -19.38
C ILE A 55 -2.99 -10.36 -18.22
N GLU A 56 -3.19 -11.52 -17.59
CA GLU A 56 -3.94 -11.67 -16.34
C GLU A 56 -2.96 -11.91 -15.18
N ALA A 57 -3.11 -11.18 -14.09
CA ALA A 57 -2.33 -11.36 -12.87
C ALA A 57 -3.23 -11.29 -11.64
N ASP A 58 -3.02 -12.23 -10.72
CA ASP A 58 -3.64 -12.21 -9.40
C ASP A 58 -2.66 -11.52 -8.45
N VAL A 59 -3.08 -10.40 -7.87
CA VAL A 59 -2.31 -9.64 -6.89
C VAL A 59 -2.97 -9.80 -5.54
N GLU A 60 -2.22 -10.33 -4.57
CA GLU A 60 -2.69 -10.40 -3.19
C GLU A 60 -2.38 -9.06 -2.49
N MET A 61 -3.41 -8.39 -1.96
CA MET A 61 -3.28 -7.10 -1.29
C MET A 61 -3.79 -7.18 0.14
N THR A 62 -3.09 -6.54 1.06
CA THR A 62 -3.49 -6.42 2.46
C THR A 62 -3.43 -4.96 2.87
N THR A 63 -4.56 -4.41 3.31
CA THR A 63 -4.65 -3.02 3.80
C THR A 63 -4.82 -2.99 5.32
N ASP A 64 -4.47 -1.86 5.94
CA ASP A 64 -4.70 -1.66 7.38
C ASP A 64 -6.13 -1.25 7.74
N CYS A 65 -6.93 -0.89 6.74
CA CYS A 65 -8.26 -0.31 6.95
C CYS A 65 -9.41 -1.17 6.40
N GLY A 66 -9.12 -2.30 5.75
CA GLY A 66 -10.11 -3.33 5.41
C GLY A 66 -9.82 -3.97 4.06
N ASP A 67 -10.24 -3.29 3.00
CA ASP A 67 -10.10 -3.70 1.60
C ASP A 67 -9.32 -2.65 0.80
N ILE A 68 -9.12 -2.90 -0.50
CA ILE A 68 -8.45 -1.96 -1.38
C ILE A 68 -9.25 -0.66 -1.58
N ALA A 69 -10.58 -0.73 -1.58
CA ALA A 69 -11.45 0.44 -1.73
C ALA A 69 -11.25 1.44 -0.59
N CYS A 70 -11.08 0.97 0.63
CA CYS A 70 -10.74 1.81 1.77
C CYS A 70 -9.38 2.51 1.61
N PHE A 71 -8.36 1.81 1.09
CA PHE A 71 -7.08 2.43 0.80
C PHE A 71 -7.19 3.51 -0.29
N GLU A 72 -7.98 3.27 -1.34
CA GLU A 72 -8.24 4.26 -2.39
C GLU A 72 -8.97 5.50 -1.85
N GLU A 73 -9.95 5.33 -0.95
CA GLU A 73 -10.62 6.44 -0.28
C GLU A 73 -9.64 7.27 0.55
N ASN A 74 -8.75 6.61 1.29
CA ASN A 74 -7.70 7.28 2.07
C ASN A 74 -6.67 7.97 1.17
N PHE A 75 -6.33 7.39 0.01
CA PHE A 75 -5.48 8.04 -0.97
C PHE A 75 -6.15 9.30 -1.52
N ALA A 76 -7.42 9.24 -1.91
CA ALA A 76 -8.15 10.39 -2.43
C ALA A 76 -8.23 11.55 -1.41
N SER A 77 -8.29 11.25 -0.11
CA SER A 77 -8.30 12.24 0.98
C SER A 77 -6.91 12.58 1.55
N CYS A 78 -5.85 11.92 1.09
CA CYS A 78 -4.52 11.91 1.71
C CYS A 78 -4.54 11.60 3.22
N GLU A 79 -5.40 10.68 3.64
CA GLU A 79 -5.39 10.14 5.00
C GLU A 79 -4.39 8.99 5.13
N GLN A 80 -3.83 8.84 6.33
CA GLN A 80 -2.80 7.83 6.57
C GLN A 80 -3.40 6.43 6.45
N SER A 81 -2.82 5.61 5.58
CA SER A 81 -3.18 4.22 5.38
C SER A 81 -2.03 3.47 4.71
N THR A 82 -2.04 2.16 4.85
CA THR A 82 -1.00 1.27 4.34
C THR A 82 -1.60 0.17 3.50
N VAL A 83 -0.87 -0.22 2.45
CA VAL A 83 -1.18 -1.41 1.65
C VAL A 83 0.11 -2.17 1.37
N THR A 84 0.03 -3.49 1.54
CA THR A 84 1.06 -4.42 1.11
C THR A 84 0.53 -5.18 -0.11
N SER A 85 1.21 -5.05 -1.23
CA SER A 85 0.92 -5.77 -2.48
C SER A 85 1.94 -6.89 -2.66
N LYS A 86 1.45 -8.11 -2.84
CA LYS A 86 2.22 -9.31 -3.11
C LYS A 86 1.95 -9.74 -4.54
N LEU A 87 2.92 -9.48 -5.41
CA LEU A 87 2.87 -9.85 -6.84
C LEU A 87 3.24 -11.33 -7.02
N THR A 88 4.24 -11.79 -6.26
CA THR A 88 4.65 -13.20 -6.18
C THR A 88 5.11 -13.50 -4.75
N ASP A 89 5.38 -14.76 -4.43
CA ASP A 89 5.95 -15.13 -3.12
C ASP A 89 7.31 -14.47 -2.82
N ASP A 90 8.04 -14.04 -3.86
CA ASP A 90 9.36 -13.43 -3.75
C ASP A 90 9.35 -11.90 -3.98
N ILE A 91 8.22 -11.32 -4.40
CA ILE A 91 8.07 -9.88 -4.67
C ILE A 91 6.89 -9.34 -3.87
N ILE A 92 7.22 -8.65 -2.78
CA ILE A 92 6.27 -8.00 -1.89
C ILE A 92 6.66 -6.54 -1.76
N TYR A 93 5.68 -5.67 -2.00
CA TYR A 93 5.85 -4.23 -2.03
C TYR A 93 4.90 -3.55 -1.04
N TYR A 94 5.41 -2.58 -0.29
CA TYR A 94 4.67 -1.85 0.73
C TYR A 94 4.53 -0.39 0.32
N TYR A 95 3.35 0.17 0.55
CA TYR A 95 3.04 1.59 0.44
C TYR A 95 2.47 2.12 1.76
N GLU A 96 2.80 3.37 2.08
CA GLU A 96 2.24 4.13 3.19
C GLU A 96 1.95 5.56 2.76
N ILE A 97 0.70 5.97 2.88
CA ILE A 97 0.29 7.37 2.70
C ILE A 97 0.68 8.11 3.98
N LEU A 98 1.60 9.07 3.87
CA LEU A 98 2.05 9.88 5.01
C LEU A 98 1.11 11.05 5.29
N GLY A 99 0.42 11.53 4.26
CA GLY A 99 -0.52 12.64 4.34
C GLY A 99 -0.44 13.59 3.16
N PRO A 100 -1.12 14.75 3.23
CA PRO A 100 -1.08 15.75 2.18
C PRO A 100 0.27 16.45 2.13
N LYS A 101 0.82 16.63 0.93
CA LYS A 101 2.04 17.40 0.68
C LYS A 101 1.98 18.10 -0.67
N ASP A 102 2.30 19.39 -0.68
CA ASP A 102 2.24 20.24 -1.87
C ASP A 102 0.85 20.13 -2.56
N ASN A 103 0.81 19.58 -3.78
CA ASN A 103 -0.42 19.41 -4.57
C ASN A 103 -0.88 17.94 -4.67
N GLY A 104 -0.49 17.09 -3.74
CA GLY A 104 -0.82 15.66 -3.78
C GLY A 104 -0.68 14.98 -2.41
N CYS A 105 -0.62 13.64 -2.43
CA CYS A 105 -0.31 12.85 -1.24
C CYS A 105 1.15 12.44 -1.23
N GLU A 106 1.83 12.64 -0.10
CA GLU A 106 3.15 12.06 0.12
C GLU A 106 3.00 10.58 0.47
N VAL A 107 3.62 9.72 -0.34
CA VAL A 107 3.56 8.26 -0.17
C VAL A 107 4.98 7.72 -0.10
N THR A 108 5.28 6.95 0.95
CA THR A 108 6.52 6.18 1.05
C THR A 108 6.28 4.75 0.59
N SER A 109 7.25 4.17 -0.11
CA SER A 109 7.16 2.79 -0.57
C SER A 109 8.50 2.05 -0.50
N LYS A 110 8.43 0.72 -0.40
CA LYS A 110 9.60 -0.16 -0.35
C LYS A 110 9.29 -1.60 -0.74
N PHE A 111 10.31 -2.33 -1.16
CA PHE A 111 10.27 -3.79 -1.20
C PHE A 111 10.45 -4.36 0.21
N THR A 112 9.52 -5.20 0.64
CA THR A 112 9.68 -6.06 1.84
C THR A 112 10.23 -7.43 1.46
N ALA A 113 10.01 -7.87 0.22
CA ALA A 113 10.67 -9.00 -0.43
C ALA A 113 10.97 -8.68 -1.90
N ASN A 114 12.16 -9.04 -2.38
CA ASN A 114 12.55 -8.91 -3.78
C ASN A 114 13.67 -9.92 -4.11
N PRO A 115 13.72 -10.51 -5.32
CA PRO A 115 14.83 -11.36 -5.76
C PRO A 115 16.20 -10.67 -5.69
N ASN A 116 16.24 -9.34 -5.83
CA ASN A 116 17.42 -8.53 -5.58
C ASN A 116 17.45 -8.04 -4.12
N PRO A 117 18.31 -8.60 -3.25
CA PRO A 117 18.36 -8.23 -1.83
C PRO A 117 18.84 -6.80 -1.60
N GLU A 118 19.52 -6.16 -2.55
CA GLU A 118 19.97 -4.77 -2.40
C GLU A 118 18.81 -3.77 -2.39
N TRP A 119 17.64 -4.18 -2.90
CA TRP A 119 16.43 -3.37 -3.00
C TRP A 119 15.57 -3.46 -1.74
N VAL A 120 15.67 -4.56 -0.99
CA VAL A 120 14.84 -4.82 0.19
C VAL A 120 15.11 -3.78 1.27
N GLY A 121 14.04 -3.16 1.76
CA GLY A 121 14.08 -2.10 2.77
C GLY A 121 14.63 -0.75 2.29
N LYS A 122 14.96 -0.60 1.00
CA LYS A 122 15.20 0.72 0.41
C LYS A 122 13.87 1.41 0.20
N GLU A 123 13.79 2.66 0.61
CA GLU A 123 12.58 3.47 0.51
C GLU A 123 12.70 4.48 -0.63
N MET A 124 11.56 4.77 -1.25
CA MET A 124 11.35 6.00 -2.00
C MET A 124 10.10 6.69 -1.48
N THR A 125 10.11 8.01 -1.53
CA THR A 125 8.97 8.86 -1.21
C THR A 125 8.61 9.66 -2.44
N CYS A 126 7.33 9.66 -2.79
CA CYS A 126 6.78 10.35 -3.96
C CYS A 126 5.64 11.26 -3.51
N VAL A 127 5.35 12.28 -4.31
CA VAL A 127 4.14 13.12 -4.15
C VAL A 127 3.23 12.83 -5.33
N TYR A 128 2.17 12.07 -5.10
CA TYR A 128 1.26 11.61 -6.15
C TYR A 128 0.01 12.49 -6.26
N ASP A 129 -0.48 12.68 -7.49
CA ASP A 129 -1.74 13.38 -7.76
C ASP A 129 -2.92 12.54 -7.25
N ASN A 130 -3.55 12.99 -6.17
CA ASN A 130 -4.66 12.30 -5.52
C ASN A 130 -6.03 12.60 -6.17
N THR A 131 -6.04 13.32 -7.30
CA THR A 131 -7.22 13.43 -8.16
C THR A 131 -7.35 12.25 -9.13
N LEU A 132 -6.31 11.44 -9.24
CA LEU A 132 -6.28 10.18 -10.00
C LEU A 132 -6.54 8.98 -9.09
N GLY A 133 -6.88 7.84 -9.71
CA GLY A 133 -6.84 6.55 -9.00
C GLY A 133 -5.41 6.21 -8.60
N PHE A 134 -5.23 5.50 -7.47
CA PHE A 134 -3.89 5.19 -6.96
C PHE A 134 -3.01 4.49 -8.00
N ASN A 135 -3.55 3.47 -8.69
CA ASN A 135 -2.85 2.72 -9.73
C ASN A 135 -2.38 3.58 -10.92
N ASP A 136 -3.13 4.62 -11.27
CA ASP A 136 -2.73 5.56 -12.33
C ASP A 136 -1.67 6.54 -11.81
N ALA A 137 -1.84 7.02 -10.57
CA ALA A 137 -0.96 8.01 -9.97
C ALA A 137 0.47 7.48 -9.77
N ILE A 138 0.62 6.20 -9.37
CA ILE A 138 1.93 5.58 -9.12
C ILE A 138 2.75 5.32 -10.39
N GLN A 139 2.16 5.46 -11.58
CA GLN A 139 2.91 5.35 -12.85
C GLN A 139 3.81 6.57 -13.09
N ASP A 140 3.48 7.73 -12.50
CA ASP A 140 4.33 8.92 -12.57
C ASP A 140 5.36 8.94 -11.43
N MET A 141 6.57 8.50 -11.75
CA MET A 141 7.70 8.51 -10.81
C MET A 141 8.47 9.85 -10.80
N SER A 142 8.03 10.89 -11.51
CA SER A 142 8.79 12.14 -11.66
C SER A 142 8.98 12.93 -10.36
N THR A 143 8.11 12.70 -9.37
CA THR A 143 8.15 13.33 -8.04
C THR A 143 8.84 12.45 -7.00
N CYS A 144 9.27 11.25 -7.38
CA CYS A 144 9.88 10.30 -6.47
C CYS A 144 11.33 10.66 -6.14
N GLN A 145 11.71 10.38 -4.89
CA GLN A 145 13.07 10.56 -4.41
C GLN A 145 13.41 9.47 -3.37
N GLY A 146 14.70 9.23 -3.18
CA GLY A 146 15.21 8.32 -2.17
C GLY A 146 16.04 7.17 -2.76
N PRO A 147 16.65 6.33 -1.90
CA PRO A 147 17.54 5.27 -2.32
C PRO A 147 16.91 4.27 -3.31
N LEU A 148 15.64 3.91 -3.10
CA LEU A 148 14.97 2.97 -4.01
C LEU A 148 14.75 3.58 -5.40
N TYR A 149 14.34 4.85 -5.46
CA TYR A 149 14.15 5.56 -6.73
C TYR A 149 15.44 5.54 -7.57
N THR A 150 16.59 5.88 -6.96
CA THR A 150 17.89 5.85 -7.65
C THR A 150 18.24 4.46 -8.20
N LEU A 151 17.91 3.39 -7.46
CA LEU A 151 18.13 2.01 -7.92
C LEU A 151 17.23 1.67 -9.11
N MET A 152 15.96 2.10 -9.08
CA MET A 152 14.99 1.83 -10.14
C MET A 152 15.29 2.60 -11.43
N THR A 153 15.83 3.82 -11.34
CA THR A 153 16.13 4.66 -12.51
C THR A 153 17.57 4.51 -13.04
N GLY A 154 18.35 3.58 -12.47
CA GLY A 154 19.67 3.23 -12.99
C GLY A 154 20.84 4.13 -12.56
N GLY A 155 20.65 5.04 -11.60
CA GLY A 155 21.72 5.84 -10.98
C GLY A 155 22.30 6.96 -11.83
#